data_AF-A0AAV0T0N8-F1
#
_entry.id   AF-A0AAV0T0N8-F1
#
_cell.length_a   1.000
_cell.length_b   1.000
_cell.length_c   1.000
_cell.angle_alpha   90.00
_cell.angle_beta   90.00
_cell.angle_gamma   90.00
#
_symmetry.space_group_name_H-M   'P 1'
#
loop_
_entity.id
_entity.type
_entity.pdbx_description
1 polymer ?
#
loop_
_entity_poly.entity_id
_entity_poly.type
_entity_poly.pdbx_seq_one_letter_code
_entity_poly.pdbx_strand_id
1 'polypeptide(L)'
;MVFQFPVASGEKKQVQVFVCPVETWKERKPRRNANDLQAKDDAVELTRRQEIRKEFDDAFESVLDFTASKLKGKEKKQHEAQKIESLGGKAAANRRVPYKVLIGMRTKGAARKQRRENLMKESDVLTGKRRSKDKAKVQQKGRKTDFGLQATKGRFKGGVLDVRGL
;
A
#
# COMPACT_ATOMS: atom_id res chain seq x y z
N MET A 1 43.87 -13.50 -51.71
CA MET A 1 44.71 -12.79 -50.73
C MET A 1 44.38 -13.35 -49.35
N VAL A 2 45.36 -13.96 -48.68
CA VAL A 2 45.17 -14.58 -47.35
C VAL A 2 45.33 -13.48 -46.30
N PHE A 3 44.28 -13.23 -45.51
CA PHE A 3 44.28 -12.27 -44.41
C PHE A 3 44.90 -12.93 -43.18
N GLN A 4 46.03 -12.42 -42.72
CA GLN A 4 46.75 -12.95 -41.55
C GLN A 4 46.50 -12.03 -40.35
N PHE A 5 45.93 -12.57 -39.27
CA PHE A 5 45.63 -11.81 -38.06
C PHE A 5 46.93 -11.39 -37.34
N PRO A 6 47.03 -10.17 -36.81
CA PRO A 6 48.17 -9.75 -36.02
C PRO A 6 48.21 -10.52 -34.69
N VAL A 7 49.31 -11.24 -34.45
CA VAL A 7 49.59 -11.94 -33.19
C VAL A 7 49.88 -10.88 -32.12
N ALA A 8 49.24 -11.02 -30.96
CA ALA A 8 49.28 -10.06 -29.86
C ALA A 8 50.73 -9.78 -29.40
N SER A 9 51.22 -8.57 -29.67
CA SER A 9 52.42 -8.02 -29.05
C SER A 9 52.18 -7.90 -27.54
N GLY A 10 52.98 -8.58 -26.73
CA GLY A 10 52.82 -8.74 -25.26
C GLY A 10 52.97 -7.49 -24.40
N GLU A 11 52.79 -6.29 -24.94
CA GLU A 11 52.88 -5.04 -24.19
C GLU A 11 51.54 -4.69 -23.54
N LYS A 12 51.52 -4.73 -22.20
CA LYS A 12 50.35 -4.37 -21.40
C LYS A 12 50.24 -2.85 -21.32
N LYS A 13 49.26 -2.25 -22.00
CA LYS A 13 48.93 -0.83 -21.85
C LYS A 13 48.40 -0.58 -20.43
N GLN A 14 48.91 0.47 -19.77
CA GLN A 14 48.41 0.87 -18.45
C GLN A 14 46.97 1.36 -18.56
N VAL A 15 46.05 0.66 -17.90
CA VAL A 15 44.63 1.02 -17.83
C VAL A 15 44.45 1.94 -16.62
N GLN A 16 44.12 3.21 -16.87
CA GLN A 16 43.70 4.10 -15.80
C GLN A 16 42.26 3.78 -15.42
N VAL A 17 42.07 3.29 -14.20
CA VAL A 17 40.74 2.99 -13.64
C VAL A 17 40.21 4.25 -12.98
N PHE A 18 39.24 4.90 -13.63
CA PHE A 18 38.47 5.98 -13.01
C PHE A 18 37.42 5.38 -12.07
N VAL A 19 37.49 5.73 -10.79
CA VAL A 19 36.50 5.34 -9.78
C VAL A 19 35.26 6.22 -9.98
N CYS A 20 34.12 5.58 -10.22
CA CYS A 20 32.85 6.26 -10.40
C CYS A 20 32.43 6.97 -9.09
N PRO A 21 32.06 8.26 -9.11
CA PRO A 21 31.65 8.98 -7.91
C PRO A 21 30.38 8.34 -7.33
N VAL A 22 30.39 8.07 -6.03
CA VAL A 22 29.26 7.45 -5.32
C VAL A 22 28.10 8.44 -5.24
N GLU A 23 26.91 7.98 -5.63
CA GLU A 23 25.67 8.73 -5.63
C GLU A 23 25.21 9.13 -4.21
N THR A 24 25.58 10.34 -3.75
CA THR A 24 25.24 10.87 -2.42
C THR A 24 23.74 11.15 -2.20
N TRP A 25 22.92 11.11 -3.25
CA TRP A 25 21.48 11.36 -3.17
C TRP A 25 20.66 10.16 -2.64
N LYS A 26 21.30 9.01 -2.39
CA LYS A 26 20.66 7.80 -1.86
C LYS A 26 20.67 7.69 -0.33
N GLU A 27 21.45 8.48 0.38
CA GLU A 27 21.45 8.48 1.86
C GLU A 27 20.31 9.34 2.40
N ARG A 28 19.14 8.72 2.61
CA ARG A 28 18.04 9.35 3.34
C ARG A 28 18.24 9.12 4.84
N LYS A 29 18.30 10.21 5.63
CA LYS A 29 18.11 10.12 7.08
C LYS A 29 16.81 9.35 7.38
N PRO A 30 16.78 8.46 8.39
CA PRO A 30 15.56 7.76 8.75
C PRO A 30 14.49 8.80 9.08
N ARG A 31 13.33 8.69 8.43
CA ARG A 31 12.16 9.49 8.78
C ARG A 31 11.73 9.05 10.17
N ARG A 32 12.03 9.86 11.20
CA ARG A 32 11.33 9.77 12.47
C ARG A 32 9.87 10.09 12.18
N ASN A 33 8.97 9.15 12.45
CA ASN A 33 7.55 9.41 12.31
C ASN A 33 7.16 10.40 13.41
N ALA A 34 6.52 11.52 13.05
CA ALA A 34 6.06 12.51 14.02
C ALA A 34 5.13 11.90 15.10
N ASN A 35 4.49 10.77 14.79
CA ASN A 35 3.61 10.05 15.69
C ASN A 35 4.34 9.35 16.86
N ASP A 36 5.64 9.04 16.72
CA ASP A 36 6.40 8.36 17.78
C ASP A 36 6.70 9.30 18.97
N LEU A 37 6.59 10.62 18.77
CA LEU A 37 6.74 11.63 19.82
C LEU A 37 5.42 11.88 20.57
N GLN A 38 4.26 11.66 19.93
CA GLN A 38 2.94 11.89 20.52
C GLN A 38 2.48 10.74 21.44
N ALA A 39 2.97 9.52 21.24
CA ALA A 39 2.59 8.35 22.05
C ALA A 39 3.10 8.36 23.51
N LYS A 40 3.91 9.37 23.90
CA LYS A 40 4.41 9.51 25.28
C LYS A 40 3.60 10.45 26.15
N ASP A 41 2.67 11.22 25.56
CA ASP A 41 1.90 12.25 26.26
C ASP A 41 0.45 11.82 26.56
N ASP A 42 0.04 10.57 26.28
CA ASP A 42 -1.35 10.07 26.34
C ASP A 42 -2.00 10.02 27.75
N ALA A 43 -1.46 10.75 28.73
CA ALA A 43 -2.20 11.15 29.93
C ALA A 43 -2.92 12.50 29.75
N VAL A 44 -3.24 12.89 28.51
CA VAL A 44 -3.99 14.12 28.21
C VAL A 44 -5.47 13.91 28.56
N GLU A 45 -5.98 14.69 29.51
CA GLU A 45 -7.41 14.87 29.74
C GLU A 45 -8.11 15.13 28.39
N LEU A 46 -8.98 14.21 28.00
CA LEU A 46 -9.67 14.29 26.72
C LEU A 46 -10.57 15.52 26.77
N THR A 47 -10.58 16.29 25.69
CA THR A 47 -11.59 17.34 25.57
C THR A 47 -12.98 16.71 25.67
N ARG A 48 -13.95 17.35 26.31
CA ARG A 48 -15.34 16.84 26.44
C ARG A 48 -15.94 16.31 25.12
N ARG A 49 -15.56 16.89 23.98
CA ARG A 49 -15.96 16.40 22.64
C ARG A 49 -15.33 15.06 22.26
N GLN A 50 -14.10 14.80 22.66
CA GLN A 50 -13.43 13.51 22.46
C GLN A 50 -13.99 12.45 23.40
N GLU A 51 -14.34 12.80 24.63
CA GLU A 51 -15.01 11.89 25.59
C GLU A 51 -16.35 11.41 25.03
N ILE A 52 -17.21 12.35 24.60
CA ILE A 52 -18.51 12.01 23.97
C ILE A 52 -18.32 11.10 22.74
N ARG A 53 -17.27 11.32 21.95
CA ARG A 53 -16.98 10.45 20.79
C ARG A 53 -16.57 9.05 21.22
N LYS A 54 -15.72 8.93 22.24
CA LYS A 54 -15.32 7.62 22.78
C LYS A 54 -16.50 6.88 23.36
N GLU A 55 -17.32 7.54 24.17
CA GLU A 55 -18.55 6.94 24.72
C GLU A 55 -19.49 6.44 23.61
N PHE A 56 -19.61 7.19 22.52
CA PHE A 56 -20.41 6.78 21.37
C PHE A 56 -19.81 5.57 20.65
N ASP A 57 -18.49 5.58 20.41
CA ASP A 57 -17.79 4.48 19.77
C ASP A 57 -17.87 3.21 20.64
N ASP A 58 -17.65 3.33 21.95
CA ASP A 58 -17.77 2.23 22.93
C ASP A 58 -19.19 1.66 22.97
N ALA A 59 -20.21 2.54 22.98
CA ALA A 59 -21.61 2.12 22.94
C ALA A 59 -21.93 1.40 21.63
N PHE A 60 -21.42 1.89 20.50
CA PHE A 60 -21.61 1.24 19.20
C PHE A 60 -20.93 -0.13 19.14
N GLU A 61 -19.69 -0.24 19.62
CA GLU A 61 -18.98 -1.52 19.74
C GLU A 61 -19.73 -2.51 20.65
N SER A 62 -20.32 -2.03 21.75
CA SER A 62 -21.12 -2.88 22.65
C SER A 62 -22.34 -3.51 21.95
N VAL A 63 -23.00 -2.76 21.06
CA VAL A 63 -24.13 -3.26 20.28
C VAL A 63 -23.68 -4.29 19.26
N LEU A 64 -22.52 -4.08 18.63
CA LEU A 64 -21.94 -5.06 17.70
C LEU A 64 -21.57 -6.35 18.45
N ASP A 65 -20.90 -6.24 19.59
CA ASP A 65 -20.50 -7.38 20.43
C ASP A 65 -21.71 -8.11 21.04
N PHE A 66 -22.82 -7.41 21.31
CA PHE A 66 -24.06 -8.04 21.76
C PHE A 66 -24.59 -9.04 20.75
N THR A 67 -24.50 -8.75 19.45
CA THR A 67 -24.89 -9.71 18.40
C THR A 67 -23.97 -10.93 18.38
N ALA A 68 -22.69 -10.74 18.74
CA ALA A 68 -21.70 -11.80 18.79
C ALA A 68 -21.87 -12.73 20.00
N SER A 69 -22.50 -12.27 21.09
CA SER A 69 -22.71 -13.05 22.32
C SER A 69 -23.50 -14.35 22.10
N LYS A 70 -24.38 -14.37 21.09
CA LYS A 70 -25.21 -15.54 20.74
C LYS A 70 -24.54 -16.50 19.76
N LEU A 71 -23.37 -16.14 19.21
CA LEU A 71 -22.66 -17.00 18.26
C LEU A 71 -22.10 -18.25 18.96
N LYS A 72 -22.22 -19.40 18.30
CA LYS A 72 -21.73 -20.69 18.81
C LYS A 72 -20.80 -21.37 17.81
N GLY A 73 -19.89 -22.21 18.32
CA GLY A 73 -19.04 -23.08 17.50
C GLY A 73 -18.14 -22.34 16.51
N LYS A 74 -18.35 -22.55 15.20
CA LYS A 74 -17.48 -22.02 14.13
C LYS A 74 -17.58 -20.51 13.99
N GLU A 75 -18.77 -19.94 14.19
CA GLU A 75 -19.02 -18.50 14.02
C GLU A 75 -18.32 -17.71 15.12
N LYS A 76 -18.37 -18.19 16.36
CA LYS A 76 -17.66 -17.61 17.51
C LYS A 76 -16.15 -17.54 17.25
N LYS A 77 -15.55 -18.64 16.75
CA LYS A 77 -14.12 -18.68 16.41
C LYS A 77 -13.73 -17.68 15.33
N GLN A 78 -14.60 -17.45 14.34
CA GLN A 78 -14.35 -16.47 13.28
C GLN A 78 -14.44 -15.03 13.82
N HIS A 79 -15.41 -14.76 14.68
CA HIS A 79 -15.57 -13.45 15.33
C HIS A 79 -14.37 -13.11 16.23
N GLU A 80 -13.93 -14.07 17.05
CA GLU A 80 -12.76 -13.91 17.91
C GLU A 80 -11.48 -13.68 17.09
N ALA A 81 -11.30 -14.40 15.97
CA ALA A 81 -10.17 -14.19 15.07
C ALA A 81 -10.18 -12.77 14.46
N GLN A 82 -11.35 -12.27 14.05
CA GLN A 82 -11.49 -10.90 13.54
C GLN A 82 -11.19 -9.86 14.63
N LYS A 83 -11.60 -10.11 15.88
CA LYS A 83 -11.30 -9.24 17.03
C LYS A 83 -9.79 -9.21 17.33
N ILE A 84 -9.11 -10.35 17.22
CA ILE A 84 -7.65 -10.41 17.33
C ILE A 84 -6.99 -9.58 16.22
N GLU A 85 -7.46 -9.70 14.98
CA GLU A 85 -6.94 -8.91 13.85
C GLU A 85 -7.19 -7.40 14.01
N SER A 86 -8.36 -6.99 14.52
CA SER A 86 -8.67 -5.57 14.75
C SER A 86 -7.82 -4.94 15.85
N LEU A 87 -7.44 -5.72 16.87
CA LEU A 87 -6.54 -5.30 17.95
C LEU A 87 -5.05 -5.25 17.51
N GLY A 88 -4.76 -5.53 16.23
CA GLY A 88 -3.40 -5.52 15.68
C GLY A 88 -2.70 -6.88 15.69
N GLY A 89 -3.43 -7.96 16.04
CA GLY A 89 -2.95 -9.31 15.89
C GLY A 89 -2.73 -9.69 14.42
N LYS A 90 -1.81 -10.64 14.19
CA LYS A 90 -1.53 -11.14 12.84
C LYS A 90 -2.67 -12.02 12.35
N ALA A 91 -3.18 -11.72 11.15
CA ALA A 91 -4.19 -12.54 10.50
C ALA A 91 -3.75 -13.99 10.27
N ALA A 92 -4.70 -14.92 10.35
CA ALA A 92 -4.42 -16.33 10.12
C ALA A 92 -3.90 -16.56 8.69
N ALA A 93 -2.88 -17.41 8.56
CA ALA A 93 -2.29 -17.71 7.25
C ALA A 93 -3.32 -18.42 6.34
N ASN A 94 -3.47 -17.91 5.12
CA ASN A 94 -4.33 -18.55 4.12
C ASN A 94 -3.76 -19.93 3.74
N ARG A 95 -4.63 -20.93 3.58
CA ARG A 95 -4.24 -22.25 3.08
C ARG A 95 -3.55 -22.12 1.72
N ARG A 96 -2.51 -22.92 1.49
CA ARG A 96 -1.89 -23.03 0.16
C ARG A 96 -2.88 -23.67 -0.81
N VAL A 97 -3.19 -22.96 -1.89
CA VAL A 97 -4.10 -23.40 -2.95
C VAL A 97 -3.39 -23.27 -4.29
N PRO A 98 -3.54 -24.21 -5.24
CA PRO A 98 -2.98 -24.07 -6.57
C PRO A 98 -3.43 -22.79 -7.26
N TYR A 99 -2.54 -22.18 -8.04
CA TYR A 99 -2.75 -20.84 -8.60
C TYR A 99 -4.02 -20.72 -9.46
N LYS A 100 -4.26 -21.67 -10.37
CA LYS A 100 -5.47 -21.68 -11.22
C LYS A 100 -6.76 -21.74 -10.39
N VAL A 101 -6.79 -22.56 -9.35
CA VAL A 101 -7.94 -22.68 -8.44
C VAL A 101 -8.16 -21.38 -7.67
N LEU A 102 -7.07 -20.77 -7.17
CA LEU A 102 -7.13 -19.50 -6.46
C LEU A 102 -7.65 -18.35 -7.34
N ILE A 103 -7.25 -18.27 -8.61
CA ILE A 103 -7.83 -17.32 -9.58
C ILE A 103 -9.33 -17.58 -9.75
N GLY A 104 -9.73 -18.84 -9.97
CA GLY A 104 -11.14 -19.20 -10.14
C GLY A 104 -11.99 -18.83 -8.93
N MET A 105 -11.48 -19.06 -7.71
CA MET A 105 -12.17 -18.67 -6.47
C MET A 105 -12.31 -17.16 -6.34
N ARG A 106 -11.25 -16.40 -6.63
CA ARG A 106 -11.28 -14.92 -6.54
C ARG A 106 -12.21 -14.28 -7.56
N THR A 107 -12.16 -14.73 -8.81
CA THR A 107 -13.00 -14.21 -9.90
C THR A 107 -14.48 -14.48 -9.64
N LYS A 108 -14.85 -15.73 -9.29
CA LYS A 108 -16.23 -16.06 -8.92
C LYS A 108 -16.68 -15.34 -7.65
N GLY A 109 -15.79 -15.19 -6.66
CA GLY A 109 -16.06 -14.43 -5.45
C GLY A 109 -16.37 -12.96 -5.74
N ALA A 110 -15.57 -12.32 -6.60
CA ALA A 110 -15.79 -10.94 -7.03
C ALA A 110 -17.12 -10.79 -7.79
N ALA A 111 -17.43 -11.70 -8.72
CA ALA A 111 -18.69 -11.68 -9.46
C ALA A 111 -19.91 -11.83 -8.54
N ARG A 112 -19.85 -12.71 -7.54
CA ARG A 112 -20.92 -12.86 -6.53
C ARG A 112 -21.11 -11.60 -5.68
N LYS A 113 -20.00 -10.96 -5.27
CA LYS A 113 -20.06 -9.69 -4.53
C LYS A 113 -20.70 -8.59 -5.36
N GLN A 114 -20.29 -8.43 -6.60
CA GLN A 114 -20.87 -7.45 -7.54
C GLN A 114 -22.36 -7.70 -7.77
N ARG A 115 -22.76 -8.96 -7.99
CA ARG A 115 -24.19 -9.31 -8.15
C ARG A 115 -25.00 -8.94 -6.90
N ARG A 116 -24.48 -9.24 -5.71
CA ARG A 116 -25.13 -8.86 -4.45
C ARG A 116 -25.23 -7.35 -4.30
N GLU A 117 -24.17 -6.60 -4.62
CA GLU A 117 -24.20 -5.14 -4.59
C GLU A 117 -25.22 -4.56 -5.56
N ASN A 118 -25.38 -5.14 -6.76
CA ASN A 118 -26.39 -4.70 -7.72
C ASN A 118 -27.81 -4.98 -7.21
N LEU A 119 -28.07 -6.17 -6.68
CA LEU A 119 -29.37 -6.50 -6.08
C LEU A 119 -29.73 -5.56 -4.92
N MET A 120 -28.77 -5.21 -4.06
CA MET A 120 -29.01 -4.28 -2.95
C MET A 120 -29.30 -2.85 -3.44
N LYS A 121 -28.73 -2.44 -4.59
CA LYS A 121 -29.06 -1.16 -5.24
C LYS A 121 -30.43 -1.20 -5.90
N GLU A 122 -30.77 -2.31 -6.55
CA GLU A 122 -32.09 -2.52 -7.17
C GLU A 122 -33.20 -2.53 -6.10
N SER A 123 -32.93 -3.10 -4.93
CA SER A 123 -33.85 -3.08 -3.78
C SER A 123 -33.87 -1.75 -3.01
N ASP A 124 -33.16 -0.72 -3.49
CA ASP A 124 -33.00 0.60 -2.88
C ASP A 124 -32.54 0.58 -1.40
N VAL A 125 -31.79 -0.46 -1.01
CA VAL A 125 -31.24 -0.56 0.34
C VAL A 125 -29.95 0.23 0.42
N LEU A 126 -30.01 1.41 1.04
CA LEU A 126 -28.85 2.28 1.26
C LEU A 126 -27.91 1.70 2.34
N THR A 127 -26.87 1.00 1.91
CA THR A 127 -25.79 0.58 2.80
C THR A 127 -24.73 1.68 2.96
N GLY A 128 -24.19 1.84 4.18
CA GLY A 128 -23.14 2.82 4.47
C GLY A 128 -21.93 2.71 3.54
N LYS A 129 -21.51 3.85 2.95
CA LYS A 129 -20.43 3.92 1.95
C LYS A 129 -19.07 3.64 2.59
N ARG A 130 -18.60 2.38 2.53
CA ARG A 130 -17.23 2.03 2.93
C ARG A 130 -16.25 2.60 1.90
N ARG A 131 -15.21 3.33 2.37
CA ARG A 131 -14.10 3.75 1.50
C ARG A 131 -13.48 2.50 0.87
N SER A 132 -13.30 2.49 -0.46
CA SER A 132 -12.79 1.31 -1.18
C SER A 132 -11.33 1.01 -0.77
N LYS A 133 -11.15 0.25 0.31
CA LYS A 133 -9.84 -0.31 0.69
C LYS A 133 -9.52 -1.58 -0.13
N ASP A 134 -10.55 -2.26 -0.66
CA ASP A 134 -10.44 -3.58 -1.30
C ASP A 134 -10.05 -3.57 -2.78
N LYS A 135 -10.05 -2.41 -3.43
CA LYS A 135 -9.32 -2.32 -4.70
C LYS A 135 -7.85 -2.30 -4.31
N ALA A 136 -7.26 -3.49 -4.22
CA ALA A 136 -5.81 -3.65 -4.24
C ALA A 136 -5.33 -2.73 -5.35
N LYS A 137 -4.78 -1.57 -4.95
CA LYS A 137 -4.15 -0.65 -5.89
C LYS A 137 -3.04 -1.49 -6.45
N VAL A 138 -3.26 -2.03 -7.64
CA VAL A 138 -2.23 -2.65 -8.46
C VAL A 138 -1.03 -1.73 -8.29
N GLN A 139 0.09 -2.29 -7.81
CA GLN A 139 1.26 -1.57 -7.30
C GLN A 139 1.85 -0.53 -8.27
N GLN A 140 1.27 -0.37 -9.46
CA GLN A 140 1.41 0.74 -10.39
C GLN A 140 1.28 2.11 -9.71
N LYS A 141 0.39 2.31 -8.72
CA LYS A 141 0.25 3.63 -8.06
C LYS A 141 1.42 4.03 -7.15
N GLY A 142 2.33 3.12 -6.85
CA GLY A 142 3.55 3.37 -6.07
C GLY A 142 4.82 3.42 -6.91
N ARG A 143 4.74 3.10 -8.21
CA ARG A 143 5.87 3.30 -9.11
C ARG A 143 5.97 4.81 -9.35
N LYS A 144 7.13 5.40 -9.04
CA LYS A 144 7.43 6.76 -9.48
C LYS A 144 7.20 6.78 -10.99
N THR A 145 6.34 7.68 -11.46
CA THR A 145 6.16 7.90 -12.89
C THR A 145 7.53 8.21 -13.47
N ASP A 146 7.93 7.48 -14.50
CA ASP A 146 9.15 7.79 -15.22
C ASP A 146 8.91 9.11 -15.95
N PHE A 147 9.63 10.16 -15.54
CA PHE A 147 9.53 11.48 -16.14
C PHE A 147 10.43 11.60 -17.39
N GLY A 148 11.06 10.50 -17.83
CA GLY A 148 11.99 10.47 -18.94
C GLY A 148 13.28 11.25 -18.64
N LEU A 149 14.10 11.44 -19.67
CA LEU A 149 15.32 12.26 -19.58
C LEU A 149 14.93 13.75 -19.64
N GLN A 150 15.19 14.50 -18.57
CA GLN A 150 14.96 15.95 -18.53
C GLN A 150 16.15 16.68 -19.16
N ALA A 151 16.07 16.96 -20.47
CA ALA A 151 17.14 17.59 -21.24
C ALA A 151 17.23 19.12 -21.05
N THR A 152 16.14 19.78 -20.69
CA THR A 152 16.04 21.26 -20.66
C THR A 152 15.91 21.81 -19.25
N LYS A 153 16.62 22.92 -18.96
CA LYS A 153 16.43 23.70 -17.73
C LYS A 153 15.25 24.67 -17.93
N GLY A 154 14.11 24.38 -17.30
CA GLY A 154 12.92 25.24 -17.35
C GLY A 154 11.62 24.48 -17.10
N ARG A 155 10.50 25.20 -16.98
CA ARG A 155 9.16 24.57 -16.88
C ARG A 155 8.57 24.49 -18.28
N PHE A 156 8.55 23.29 -18.85
CA PHE A 156 7.87 23.04 -20.11
C PHE A 156 6.40 22.67 -19.86
N LYS A 157 5.47 23.50 -20.31
CA LYS A 157 4.02 23.22 -20.19
C LYS A 157 3.31 23.66 -21.46
N GLY A 158 2.58 22.72 -22.10
CA GLY A 158 1.74 23.04 -23.26
C GLY A 158 2.50 23.51 -24.50
N GLY A 159 3.75 23.06 -24.71
CA GLY A 159 4.56 23.45 -25.88
C GLY A 159 5.46 24.67 -25.67
N VAL A 160 5.36 25.34 -24.52
CA VAL A 160 6.16 26.54 -24.20
C VAL A 160 7.14 26.22 -23.07
N LEU A 161 8.40 26.65 -23.24
CA LEU A 161 9.46 26.50 -22.23
C LEU A 161 9.62 27.82 -21.47
N ASP A 162 9.12 27.86 -20.23
CA ASP A 162 9.35 28.99 -19.33
C ASP A 162 10.76 28.88 -18.72
N VAL A 163 11.66 29.74 -19.20
CA VAL A 163 12.98 29.96 -18.61
C VAL A 163 12.89 31.20 -17.75
N ARG A 164 12.93 31.06 -16.42
CA ARG A 164 13.14 32.23 -15.56
C ARG A 164 14.57 32.71 -15.82
N GLY A 165 14.71 33.96 -16.25
CA GLY A 165 16.00 34.60 -16.47
C GLY A 165 16.92 34.42 -15.26
N LEU A 166 18.21 34.23 -15.55
CA LEU A 166 19.30 34.23 -14.58
C LEU A 166 19.27 35.50 -13.72
#